data_AF-A0A8K1G535-F1
#
_entry.id   AF-A0A8K1G535-F1
#
_cell.length_a   1.000
_cell.length_b   1.000
_cell.length_c   1.000
_cell.angle_alpha   90.00
_cell.angle_beta   90.00
_cell.angle_gamma   90.00
#
_symmetry.space_group_name_H-M   'P 1'
#
loop_
_entity.id
_entity.type
_entity.pdbx_description
1 polymer ?
#
loop_
_entity_poly.entity_id
_entity_poly.type
_entity_poly.pdbx_seq_one_letter_code
_entity_poly.pdbx_strand_id
1 'polypeptide(L)'
;MRNSPTLCQLFVTAALQPIRQAWPNVIIYNYIDDILLAQAEPFTAAQMKYVKDILAKQGLQIAPEKVQLQAPWKYLGWKITDSTITPQKLTLQTELHTLNDAQKFLGDLQWLKPVVGIPNELLMELRPMLRGTDPTAKIVSTLRQRTVLQKIAEIIQQGSTSCRDPLLPIDLAIWLRKHHLLGALVHQLKKRGENRRQEKDIQVLEWLQPSIQQCKTVFQKSEMLAVFIHKGRQRARQITGNEPGTILLPTAQDILQWYMENHEEVGLALLGGRATVVTTVKWPPPLRWVGEQQWLSKPLRSEQPIPEAITVFTDAGKKSQKAAITWQQGNEWREVILSAEEGDSLQTLELSAVEWVMTNLSEPVNIVTDSLYVAGIVQRIEGSEIRQVDNKRLGNLLIQLRLAIQTRTEHIPMQLFTFAVISGTLG
;
A
#
# COMPACT_ATOMS: atom_id res chain seq x y z
N MET A 1 20.57 -32.85 -0.60
CA MET A 1 21.02 -32.18 0.64
C MET A 1 20.05 -31.05 1.00
N ARG A 2 19.02 -31.31 1.83
CA ARG A 2 18.03 -30.27 2.21
C ARG A 2 18.54 -29.29 3.29
N ASN A 3 19.55 -29.68 4.07
CA ASN A 3 20.00 -28.92 5.26
C ASN A 3 21.28 -28.10 5.05
N SER A 4 21.85 -28.11 3.85
CA SER A 4 23.15 -27.45 3.58
C SER A 4 23.15 -25.95 3.93
N PRO A 5 22.12 -25.15 3.57
CA PRO A 5 22.09 -23.72 3.92
C PRO A 5 22.07 -23.48 5.43
N THR A 6 21.28 -24.26 6.18
CA THR A 6 21.19 -24.15 7.64
C THR A 6 22.52 -24.51 8.31
N LEU A 7 23.17 -25.57 7.85
CA LEU A 7 24.49 -25.97 8.36
C LEU A 7 25.54 -24.89 8.10
N CYS A 8 25.57 -24.34 6.88
CA CYS A 8 26.49 -23.25 6.54
C CYS A 8 26.25 -22.01 7.42
N GLN A 9 24.98 -21.58 7.56
CA GLN A 9 24.61 -20.45 8.41
C GLN A 9 25.07 -20.66 9.86
N LEU A 10 24.81 -21.84 10.44
CA LEU A 10 25.20 -22.14 11.82
C LEU A 10 26.72 -22.21 11.98
N PHE A 11 27.41 -22.83 11.03
CA PHE A 11 28.87 -22.96 11.05
C PHE A 11 29.57 -21.60 10.98
N VAL A 12 29.20 -20.74 10.03
CA VAL A 12 29.78 -19.40 9.90
C VAL A 12 29.44 -18.54 11.12
N THR A 13 28.22 -18.67 11.67
CA THR A 13 27.83 -17.98 12.90
C THR A 13 28.72 -18.38 14.08
N ALA A 14 28.99 -19.68 14.24
CA ALA A 14 29.88 -20.19 15.29
C ALA A 14 31.33 -19.71 15.09
N ALA A 15 31.84 -19.73 13.85
CA ALA A 15 33.18 -19.25 13.53
C ALA A 15 33.38 -17.76 13.83
N LEU A 16 32.31 -16.95 13.77
CA LEU A 16 32.32 -15.53 14.11
C LEU A 16 32.20 -15.25 15.62
N GLN A 17 31.89 -16.24 16.45
CA GLN A 17 31.68 -16.05 17.89
C GLN A 17 32.87 -15.39 18.61
N PRO A 18 34.13 -15.78 18.39
CA PRO A 18 35.26 -15.13 19.05
C PRO A 18 35.36 -13.63 18.72
N ILE A 19 35.02 -13.25 17.49
CA ILE A 19 35.03 -11.85 17.03
C ILE A 19 33.90 -11.08 17.70
N ARG A 20 32.69 -11.65 17.78
CA ARG A 20 31.55 -11.06 18.49
C ARG A 20 31.85 -10.81 19.96
N GLN A 21 32.57 -11.73 20.61
CA GLN A 21 32.98 -11.59 22.01
C GLN A 21 34.08 -10.53 22.20
N ALA A 22 35.07 -10.51 21.30
CA ALA A 22 36.15 -9.53 21.36
C ALA A 22 35.66 -8.10 21.08
N TRP A 23 34.68 -7.94 20.18
CA TRP A 23 34.21 -6.64 19.69
C TRP A 23 32.70 -6.47 19.89
N PRO A 24 32.22 -6.27 21.14
CA PRO A 24 30.79 -6.21 21.45
C PRO A 24 30.06 -5.03 20.79
N ASN A 25 30.79 -3.98 20.41
CA ASN A 25 30.22 -2.78 19.77
C ASN A 25 30.22 -2.84 18.24
N VAL A 26 30.80 -3.89 17.63
CA VAL A 26 30.81 -4.07 16.18
C VAL A 26 29.54 -4.80 15.76
N ILE A 27 28.82 -4.23 14.80
CA ILE A 27 27.66 -4.89 14.19
C ILE A 27 28.20 -5.94 13.23
N ILE A 28 27.84 -7.21 13.46
CA ILE A 28 28.25 -8.33 12.62
C ILE A 28 27.01 -9.04 12.11
N TYR A 29 26.78 -8.97 10.81
CA TYR A 29 25.76 -9.75 10.10
C TYR A 29 26.40 -10.81 9.22
N ASN A 30 25.77 -11.98 9.16
CA ASN A 30 26.18 -13.04 8.27
C ASN A 30 24.95 -13.72 7.67
N TYR A 31 24.96 -13.88 6.35
CA TYR A 31 23.96 -14.62 5.60
C TYR A 31 24.69 -15.64 4.75
N ILE A 32 24.59 -16.92 5.14
CA ILE A 32 25.38 -18.02 4.59
C ILE A 32 26.88 -17.67 4.69
N ASP A 33 27.54 -17.36 3.58
CA ASP A 33 28.95 -17.05 3.45
C ASP A 33 29.25 -15.54 3.33
N ASP A 34 28.22 -14.70 3.14
CA ASP A 34 28.37 -13.24 3.08
C ASP A 34 28.40 -12.64 4.50
N ILE A 35 29.52 -12.00 4.87
CA ILE A 35 29.74 -11.42 6.19
C ILE A 35 29.89 -9.90 6.07
N LEU A 36 29.12 -9.15 6.85
CA LEU A 36 29.20 -7.70 6.99
C LEU A 36 29.64 -7.34 8.41
N LEU A 37 30.71 -6.55 8.54
CA LEU A 37 31.15 -5.97 9.80
C LEU A 37 31.06 -4.44 9.69
N ALA A 38 30.44 -3.78 10.67
CA ALA A 38 30.28 -2.34 10.71
C ALA A 38 30.59 -1.77 12.09
N GLN A 39 31.33 -0.67 12.11
CA GLN A 39 31.68 0.10 13.30
C GLN A 39 31.82 1.58 12.91
N ALA A 40 31.90 2.49 13.89
CA ALA A 40 31.95 3.93 13.62
C ALA A 40 33.22 4.37 12.89
N GLU A 41 34.37 3.79 13.25
CA GLU A 41 35.68 4.11 12.67
C GLU A 41 36.11 3.07 11.63
N PRO A 42 36.92 3.43 10.61
CA PRO A 42 37.45 2.45 9.67
C PRO A 42 38.22 1.31 10.36
N PHE A 43 38.08 0.08 9.85
CA PHE A 43 38.82 -1.07 10.38
C PHE A 43 40.32 -0.93 10.10
N THR A 44 41.13 -1.16 11.13
CA THR A 44 42.60 -1.16 11.00
C THR A 44 43.11 -2.45 10.33
N ALA A 45 44.31 -2.40 9.75
CA ALA A 45 44.96 -3.58 9.18
C ALA A 45 45.13 -4.72 10.21
N ALA A 46 45.37 -4.38 11.49
CA ALA A 46 45.47 -5.35 12.57
C ALA A 46 44.13 -6.03 12.85
N GLN A 47 43.01 -5.29 12.88
CA GLN A 47 41.68 -5.87 13.01
C GLN A 47 41.34 -6.77 11.82
N MET A 48 41.64 -6.34 10.59
CA MET A 48 41.42 -7.17 9.40
C MET A 48 42.22 -8.48 9.44
N LYS A 49 43.47 -8.42 9.91
CA LYS A 49 44.29 -9.62 10.12
C LYS A 49 43.69 -10.53 11.19
N TYR A 50 43.23 -9.97 12.31
CA TYR A 50 42.57 -10.73 13.37
C TYR A 50 41.34 -11.49 12.86
N VAL A 51 40.46 -10.85 12.07
CA VAL A 51 39.30 -11.52 11.47
C VAL A 51 39.73 -12.69 10.58
N LYS A 52 40.72 -12.47 9.71
CA LYS A 52 41.24 -13.51 8.80
C LYS A 52 41.82 -14.69 9.58
N ASP A 53 42.62 -14.43 10.60
CA ASP A 53 43.27 -15.47 11.40
C ASP A 53 42.24 -16.31 12.19
N ILE A 54 41.21 -15.68 12.76
CA ILE A 54 40.13 -16.39 13.46
C ILE A 54 39.34 -17.28 12.50
N LEU A 55 38.93 -16.76 11.35
CA LEU A 55 38.19 -17.53 10.35
C LEU A 55 39.04 -18.67 9.76
N ALA A 56 40.33 -18.41 9.49
CA ALA A 56 41.26 -19.42 8.98
C ALA A 56 41.47 -20.58 9.97
N LYS A 57 41.53 -20.31 11.28
CA LYS A 57 41.58 -21.35 12.32
C LYS A 57 40.36 -22.26 12.32
N GLN A 58 39.20 -21.77 11.85
CA GLN A 58 37.97 -22.53 11.68
C GLN A 58 37.85 -23.14 10.27
N GLY A 59 38.89 -23.08 9.44
CA GLY A 59 38.91 -23.62 8.08
C GLY A 59 38.22 -22.72 7.03
N LEU A 60 37.85 -21.49 7.38
CA LEU A 60 37.23 -20.52 6.46
C LEU A 60 38.30 -19.60 5.86
N GLN A 61 38.42 -19.61 4.53
CA GLN A 61 39.35 -18.75 3.81
C GLN A 61 38.62 -17.57 3.17
N ILE A 62 39.08 -16.35 3.43
CA ILE A 62 38.55 -15.14 2.81
C ILE A 62 39.31 -14.87 1.52
N ALA A 63 38.60 -14.89 0.39
CA ALA A 63 39.10 -14.45 -0.90
C ALA A 63 39.44 -12.95 -0.85
N PRO A 64 40.72 -12.54 -0.97
CA PRO A 64 41.12 -11.13 -0.83
C PRO A 64 40.40 -10.18 -1.78
N GLU A 65 40.10 -10.64 -2.99
CA GLU A 65 39.41 -9.91 -4.05
C GLU A 65 37.92 -9.65 -3.75
N LYS A 66 37.32 -10.40 -2.82
CA LYS A 66 35.93 -10.20 -2.39
C LYS A 66 35.80 -9.23 -1.21
N VAL A 67 36.92 -8.82 -0.60
CA VAL A 67 36.90 -7.90 0.55
C VAL A 67 36.61 -6.49 0.08
N GLN A 68 35.57 -5.86 0.65
CA GLN A 68 35.16 -4.49 0.33
C GLN A 68 35.41 -3.59 1.54
N LEU A 69 36.37 -2.68 1.44
CA LEU A 69 36.78 -1.79 2.55
C LEU A 69 36.23 -0.37 2.44
N GLN A 70 35.75 0.03 1.26
CA GLN A 70 35.28 1.39 0.99
C GLN A 70 33.92 1.36 0.29
N ALA A 71 33.13 2.41 0.50
CA ALA A 71 31.86 2.59 -0.18
C ALA A 71 32.05 2.76 -1.71
N PRO A 72 31.09 2.32 -2.54
CA PRO A 72 29.85 1.63 -2.16
C PRO A 72 30.07 0.15 -1.86
N TRP A 73 29.59 -0.32 -0.71
CA TRP A 73 29.63 -1.75 -0.35
C TRP A 73 28.47 -2.50 -0.99
N LYS A 74 28.76 -3.70 -1.47
CA LYS A 74 27.76 -4.63 -2.02
C LYS A 74 27.43 -5.71 -0.99
N TYR A 75 26.17 -5.81 -0.59
CA TYR A 75 25.70 -6.83 0.34
C TYR A 75 24.27 -7.27 -0.02
N LEU A 76 24.04 -8.57 -0.21
CA LEU A 76 22.72 -9.16 -0.50
C LEU A 76 21.92 -8.44 -1.60
N GLY A 77 22.59 -8.04 -2.69
CA GLY A 77 21.96 -7.35 -3.82
C GLY A 77 21.77 -5.83 -3.64
N TRP A 78 22.23 -5.26 -2.52
CA TRP A 78 22.20 -3.82 -2.25
C TRP A 78 23.56 -3.16 -2.42
N LYS A 79 23.57 -1.89 -2.84
CA LYS A 79 24.70 -0.97 -2.75
C LYS A 79 24.46 -0.06 -1.55
N ILE A 80 25.39 -0.09 -0.61
CA ILE A 80 25.33 0.66 0.64
C ILE A 80 26.41 1.73 0.59
N THR A 81 26.06 2.94 0.99
CA THR A 81 26.96 4.06 1.25
C THR A 81 26.81 4.49 2.70
N ASP A 82 27.57 5.48 3.14
CA ASP A 82 27.48 5.98 4.52
C ASP A 82 26.07 6.47 4.90
N SER A 83 25.31 6.96 3.91
CA SER A 83 24.00 7.58 4.14
C SER A 83 22.83 6.91 3.44
N THR A 84 23.06 6.13 2.38
CA THR A 84 21.99 5.60 1.53
C THR A 84 22.18 4.14 1.11
N ILE A 85 21.05 3.48 0.86
CA ILE A 85 20.95 2.13 0.33
C ILE A 85 20.19 2.20 -1.01
N THR A 86 20.78 1.58 -2.04
CA THR A 86 20.22 1.50 -3.40
C THR A 86 20.33 0.08 -3.96
N PRO A 87 19.51 -0.29 -4.96
CA PRO A 87 19.65 -1.57 -5.66
C PRO A 87 20.99 -1.71 -6.39
N GLN A 88 21.59 -2.92 -6.41
CA GLN A 88 22.78 -3.16 -7.24
C GLN A 88 22.47 -3.09 -8.75
N LYS A 89 21.36 -3.70 -9.16
CA LYS A 89 20.87 -3.71 -10.54
C LYS A 89 19.81 -2.62 -10.68
N LEU A 90 20.18 -1.51 -11.33
CA LEU A 90 19.25 -0.40 -11.60
C LEU A 90 18.50 -0.57 -12.94
N THR A 91 19.01 -1.42 -13.83
CA THR A 91 18.39 -1.67 -15.14
C THR A 91 17.62 -2.99 -15.09
N LEU A 92 16.29 -2.90 -15.11
CA LEU A 92 15.43 -4.06 -15.32
C LEU A 92 15.10 -4.20 -16.81
N GLN A 93 14.99 -5.44 -17.27
CA GLN A 93 14.50 -5.73 -18.61
C GLN A 93 13.00 -5.44 -18.68
N THR A 94 12.62 -4.35 -19.35
CA THR A 94 11.21 -3.95 -19.52
C THR A 94 10.56 -4.57 -20.76
N GLU A 95 11.35 -5.21 -21.63
CA GLU A 95 10.84 -5.97 -22.78
C GLU A 95 10.51 -7.40 -22.36
N LEU A 96 9.25 -7.62 -22.00
CA LEU A 96 8.71 -8.89 -21.54
C LEU A 96 8.03 -9.62 -22.70
N HIS A 97 8.55 -10.79 -23.09
CA HIS A 97 8.04 -11.55 -24.23
C HIS A 97 7.31 -12.84 -23.82
N THR A 98 7.63 -13.39 -22.66
CA THR A 98 7.07 -14.66 -22.14
C THR A 98 6.54 -14.52 -20.73
N LEU A 99 5.70 -15.47 -20.28
CA LEU A 99 5.24 -15.55 -18.90
C LEU A 99 6.37 -15.63 -17.89
N ASN A 100 7.44 -16.36 -18.21
CA ASN A 100 8.64 -16.42 -17.38
C ASN A 100 9.31 -15.04 -17.22
N ASP A 101 9.38 -14.24 -18.28
CA ASP A 101 9.96 -12.89 -18.22
C ASP A 101 9.15 -12.02 -17.26
N ALA A 102 7.81 -12.04 -17.40
CA ALA A 102 6.92 -11.27 -16.53
C ALA A 102 7.00 -11.73 -15.07
N GLN A 103 7.08 -13.04 -14.82
CA GLN A 103 7.24 -13.60 -13.48
C GLN A 103 8.57 -13.18 -12.83
N LYS A 104 9.68 -13.26 -13.56
CA LYS A 104 11.00 -12.82 -13.08
C LYS A 104 11.00 -11.32 -12.78
N PHE A 105 10.47 -10.51 -13.70
CA PHE A 105 10.39 -9.07 -13.52
C PHE A 105 9.58 -8.70 -12.26
N LEU A 106 8.38 -9.26 -12.09
CA LEU A 106 7.57 -9.00 -10.90
C LEU A 106 8.20 -9.56 -9.60
N GLY A 107 8.95 -10.65 -9.68
CA GLY A 107 9.77 -11.15 -8.58
C GLY A 107 10.87 -10.16 -8.17
N ASP A 108 11.60 -9.61 -9.14
CA ASP A 108 12.62 -8.58 -8.91
C ASP A 108 11.98 -7.32 -8.31
N LEU A 109 10.84 -6.87 -8.83
CA LEU A 109 10.13 -5.72 -8.25
C LEU A 109 9.76 -5.96 -6.79
N GLN A 110 9.32 -7.16 -6.43
CA GLN A 110 8.94 -7.47 -5.06
C GLN A 110 10.11 -7.31 -4.08
N TRP A 111 11.32 -7.65 -4.52
CA TRP A 111 12.57 -7.45 -3.76
C TRP A 111 12.93 -5.97 -3.60
N LEU A 112 12.73 -5.17 -4.65
CA LEU A 112 13.13 -3.76 -4.69
C LEU A 112 12.21 -2.84 -3.88
N LYS A 113 10.93 -3.21 -3.75
CA LYS A 113 9.88 -2.40 -3.11
C LYS A 113 10.28 -1.68 -1.82
N PRO A 114 10.90 -2.33 -0.81
CA PRO A 114 11.18 -1.68 0.46
C PRO A 114 12.18 -0.53 0.33
N VAL A 115 12.99 -0.51 -0.74
CA VAL A 115 14.02 0.51 -0.97
C VAL A 115 13.57 1.57 -1.96
N VAL A 116 12.85 1.21 -3.01
CA VAL A 116 12.48 2.18 -4.07
C VAL A 116 11.05 2.71 -3.95
N GLY A 117 10.18 2.05 -3.18
CA GLY A 117 8.83 2.52 -2.91
C GLY A 117 7.82 2.32 -4.04
N ILE A 118 7.96 1.29 -4.90
CA ILE A 118 7.06 1.07 -6.06
C ILE A 118 5.59 0.94 -5.65
N PRO A 119 4.70 1.87 -6.00
CA PRO A 119 3.30 1.80 -5.59
C PRO A 119 2.56 0.56 -6.10
N ASN A 120 1.66 -0.01 -5.29
CA ASN A 120 0.95 -1.25 -5.64
C ASN A 120 0.04 -1.07 -6.86
N GLU A 121 -0.48 0.13 -7.13
CA GLU A 121 -1.31 0.40 -8.29
C GLU A 121 -0.57 0.14 -9.60
N LEU A 122 0.73 0.45 -9.66
CA LEU A 122 1.54 0.16 -10.85
C LEU A 122 1.68 -1.36 -11.07
N LEU A 123 1.75 -2.13 -9.98
CA LEU A 123 1.89 -3.58 -10.05
C LEU A 123 0.59 -4.27 -10.40
N MET A 124 -0.54 -3.72 -9.94
CA MET A 124 -1.87 -4.22 -10.29
C MET A 124 -2.12 -4.17 -11.80
N GLU A 125 -1.64 -3.12 -12.48
CA GLU A 125 -1.72 -2.98 -13.95
C GLU A 125 -0.96 -4.07 -14.71
N LEU A 126 0.13 -4.60 -14.11
CA LEU A 126 0.94 -5.66 -14.70
C LEU A 126 0.42 -7.05 -14.36
N ARG A 127 -0.43 -7.20 -13.34
CA ARG A 127 -0.96 -8.51 -12.90
C ARG A 127 -1.63 -9.34 -14.00
N PRO A 128 -2.39 -8.78 -14.96
CA PRO A 128 -2.95 -9.56 -16.06
C PRO A 128 -1.88 -10.31 -16.89
N MET A 129 -0.64 -9.83 -16.92
CA MET A 129 0.48 -10.48 -17.62
C MET A 129 0.90 -11.79 -16.93
N LEU A 130 0.54 -12.00 -15.66
CA LEU A 130 0.87 -13.22 -14.92
C LEU A 130 -0.14 -14.37 -15.10
N ARG A 131 -1.15 -14.22 -15.96
CA ARG A 131 -2.18 -15.25 -16.15
C ARG A 131 -1.63 -16.40 -17.00
N GLY A 132 -1.75 -17.62 -16.50
CA GLY A 132 -1.33 -18.85 -17.18
C GLY A 132 -0.39 -19.69 -16.33
N THR A 133 -0.08 -20.88 -16.81
CA THR A 133 0.81 -21.86 -16.14
C THR A 133 2.02 -22.24 -16.98
N ASP A 134 2.00 -21.98 -18.29
CA ASP A 134 3.11 -22.26 -19.20
C ASP A 134 4.11 -21.10 -19.21
N PRO A 135 5.35 -21.27 -18.71
CA PRO A 135 6.36 -20.22 -18.67
C PRO A 135 6.75 -19.68 -20.05
N THR A 136 6.55 -20.45 -21.13
CA THR A 136 6.93 -20.08 -22.49
C THR A 136 5.85 -19.34 -23.25
N ALA A 137 4.64 -19.27 -22.68
CA ALA A 137 3.50 -18.58 -23.26
C ALA A 137 3.86 -17.13 -23.58
N LYS A 138 3.60 -16.71 -24.83
CA LYS A 138 3.90 -15.37 -25.29
C LYS A 138 2.97 -14.35 -24.65
N ILE A 139 3.53 -13.24 -24.18
CA ILE A 139 2.78 -12.13 -23.61
C ILE A 139 2.80 -10.96 -24.59
N VAL A 140 1.63 -10.36 -24.79
CA VAL A 140 1.48 -9.11 -25.52
C VAL A 140 1.21 -7.99 -24.53
N SER A 141 2.20 -7.11 -24.35
CA SER A 141 2.07 -5.94 -23.48
C SER A 141 1.24 -4.84 -24.16
N THR A 142 0.16 -4.42 -23.51
CA THR A 142 -0.64 -3.26 -23.92
C THR A 142 0.16 -1.96 -23.82
N LEU A 143 -0.27 -0.89 -24.51
CA LEU A 143 0.38 0.42 -24.42
C LEU A 143 0.44 0.93 -22.96
N ARG A 144 -0.68 0.80 -22.21
CA ARG A 144 -0.76 1.18 -20.80
C ARG A 144 0.27 0.44 -19.94
N GLN A 145 0.42 -0.87 -20.14
CA GLN A 145 1.42 -1.67 -19.42
C GLN A 145 2.84 -1.26 -19.76
N ARG A 146 3.16 -0.93 -21.02
CA ARG A 146 4.49 -0.43 -21.41
C ARG A 146 4.81 0.89 -20.71
N THR A 147 3.86 1.83 -20.64
CA THR A 147 4.02 3.08 -19.90
C THR A 147 4.24 2.83 -18.40
N VAL A 148 3.52 1.88 -17.81
CA VAL A 148 3.71 1.49 -16.40
C VAL A 148 5.10 0.90 -16.17
N LEU A 149 5.58 0.02 -17.06
CA LEU A 149 6.92 -0.56 -16.98
C LEU A 149 8.02 0.51 -17.04
N GLN A 150 7.90 1.48 -17.95
CA GLN A 150 8.83 2.62 -18.04
C GLN A 150 8.83 3.45 -16.76
N LYS A 151 7.65 3.76 -16.23
CA LYS A 151 7.52 4.51 -14.97
C LYS A 151 8.13 3.78 -13.78
N ILE A 152 7.97 2.46 -13.69
CA ILE A 152 8.60 1.64 -12.64
C ILE A 152 10.12 1.70 -12.78
N ALA A 153 10.66 1.63 -14.00
CA ALA A 153 12.09 1.75 -14.24
C ALA A 153 12.63 3.11 -13.76
N GLU A 154 11.93 4.21 -14.03
CA GLU A 154 12.28 5.54 -13.52
C GLU A 154 12.28 5.60 -11.98
N ILE A 155 11.26 5.02 -11.33
CA ILE A 155 11.17 4.93 -9.86
C ILE A 155 12.36 4.17 -9.29
N ILE A 156 12.77 3.06 -9.93
CA ILE A 156 13.91 2.26 -9.47
C ILE A 156 15.23 3.02 -9.60
N GLN A 157 15.41 3.78 -10.68
CA GLN A 157 16.62 4.58 -10.90
C GLN A 157 16.77 5.71 -9.87
N GLN A 158 15.65 6.31 -9.44
CA GLN A 158 15.65 7.42 -8.48
C GLN A 158 15.46 6.95 -7.03
N GLY A 159 15.04 5.71 -6.83
CA GLY A 159 14.66 5.15 -5.54
C GLY A 159 15.87 4.84 -4.66
N SER A 160 15.82 5.34 -3.43
CA SER A 160 16.81 5.03 -2.39
C SER A 160 16.15 5.13 -1.02
N THR A 161 16.81 4.54 -0.02
CA THR A 161 16.49 4.70 1.40
C THR A 161 17.72 5.19 2.14
N SER A 162 17.50 5.82 3.30
CA SER A 162 18.57 6.28 4.18
C SER A 162 19.01 5.17 5.13
N CYS A 163 20.30 5.16 5.46
CA CYS A 163 20.83 4.35 6.54
C CYS A 163 20.24 4.82 7.88
N ARG A 164 19.92 3.86 8.75
CA ARG A 164 19.36 4.16 10.07
C ARG A 164 20.43 4.70 11.01
N ASP A 165 20.16 5.84 11.63
CA ASP A 165 20.79 6.32 12.87
C ASP A 165 20.18 5.61 14.11
N PRO A 166 20.96 4.82 14.87
CA PRO A 166 20.47 4.15 16.08
C PRO A 166 20.01 5.09 17.21
N LEU A 167 20.45 6.35 17.21
CA LEU A 167 20.11 7.35 18.23
C LEU A 167 18.74 7.99 17.99
N LEU A 168 18.18 7.83 16.80
CA LEU A 168 16.86 8.35 16.44
C LEU A 168 15.80 7.25 16.58
N PRO A 169 14.58 7.60 17.02
CA PRO A 169 13.47 6.65 17.01
C PRO A 169 13.04 6.35 15.57
N ILE A 170 12.58 5.13 15.33
CA ILE A 170 11.86 4.80 14.09
C ILE A 170 10.43 5.34 14.23
N ASP A 171 10.02 6.16 13.27
CA ASP A 171 8.64 6.63 13.14
C ASP A 171 7.95 5.95 11.95
N LEU A 172 6.62 5.99 11.93
CA LEU A 172 5.80 5.56 10.82
C LEU A 172 5.17 6.78 10.15
N ALA A 173 5.34 6.91 8.85
CA ALA A 173 4.69 7.94 8.05
C ALA A 173 3.78 7.33 6.98
N ILE A 174 2.56 7.86 6.86
CA ILE A 174 1.57 7.44 5.88
C ILE A 174 1.13 8.64 5.05
N TRP A 175 1.18 8.50 3.73
CA TRP A 175 0.78 9.48 2.73
C TRP A 175 -0.46 9.00 1.98
N LEU A 176 -1.24 9.94 1.46
CA LEU A 176 -2.37 9.66 0.57
C LEU A 176 -2.08 10.35 -0.76
N ARG A 177 -2.03 9.56 -1.83
CA ARG A 177 -1.75 10.03 -3.18
C ARG A 177 -2.88 9.64 -4.10
N LYS A 178 -3.60 10.63 -4.65
CA LYS A 178 -4.80 10.44 -5.47
C LYS A 178 -5.85 9.57 -4.75
N HIS A 179 -5.76 8.26 -4.89
CA HIS A 179 -6.68 7.32 -4.25
C HIS A 179 -5.98 6.21 -3.45
N HIS A 180 -4.65 6.24 -3.34
CA HIS A 180 -3.85 5.18 -2.74
C HIS A 180 -3.05 5.67 -1.53
N LEU A 181 -2.97 4.84 -0.50
CA LEU A 181 -2.11 5.09 0.65
C LEU A 181 -0.71 4.51 0.41
N LEU A 182 0.31 5.25 0.84
CA LEU A 182 1.70 4.83 0.87
C LEU A 182 2.20 4.94 2.31
N GLY A 183 2.97 3.98 2.78
CA GLY A 183 3.55 4.00 4.12
C GLY A 183 5.05 3.79 4.09
N ALA A 184 5.76 4.35 5.05
CA ALA A 184 7.18 4.08 5.25
C ALA A 184 7.59 4.20 6.71
N LEU A 185 8.61 3.44 7.08
CA LEU A 185 9.39 3.72 8.28
C LEU A 185 10.37 4.86 8.00
N VAL A 186 10.45 5.81 8.92
CA VAL A 186 11.20 7.05 8.70
C VAL A 186 11.95 7.50 9.94
N HIS A 187 12.90 8.41 9.73
CA HIS A 187 13.41 9.31 10.75
C HIS A 187 12.92 10.74 10.51
N GLN A 188 12.55 11.42 11.59
CA GLN A 188 12.29 12.84 11.62
C GLN A 188 13.52 13.62 12.07
N LEU A 189 14.10 14.43 11.18
CA LEU A 189 15.25 15.28 11.48
C LEU A 189 14.82 16.71 11.79
N LYS A 190 15.44 17.35 12.79
CA LYS A 190 15.26 18.79 13.04
C LYS A 190 16.17 19.58 12.08
N LYS A 191 15.60 20.44 11.22
CA LYS A 191 16.43 21.39 10.45
C LYS A 191 17.13 22.37 11.40
N ARG A 192 18.45 22.52 11.27
CA ARG A 192 19.21 23.61 11.92
C ARG A 192 19.15 24.86 11.02
N GLY A 193 18.48 25.92 11.48
CA GLY A 193 18.45 27.23 10.82
C GLY A 193 17.65 28.26 11.63
N GLU A 194 18.18 29.48 11.77
CA GLU A 194 17.80 30.45 12.81
C GLU A 194 16.44 31.16 12.66
N ASN A 195 15.71 31.08 11.55
CA ASN A 195 14.52 31.92 11.36
C ASN A 195 13.36 31.33 10.54
N ARG A 196 13.17 30.00 10.54
CA ARG A 196 11.94 29.39 10.01
C ARG A 196 11.34 28.47 11.06
N ARG A 197 10.04 28.67 11.35
CA ARG A 197 9.23 27.74 12.17
C ARG A 197 9.64 26.31 11.85
N GLN A 198 10.07 25.57 12.87
CA GLN A 198 10.73 24.27 12.81
C GLN A 198 10.11 23.31 11.78
N GLU A 199 10.61 23.31 10.54
CA GLU A 199 10.29 22.28 9.56
C GLU A 199 11.16 21.06 9.84
N LYS A 200 10.53 19.90 10.04
CA LYS A 200 11.23 18.62 10.14
C LYS A 200 11.49 18.07 8.74
N ASP A 201 12.68 17.54 8.52
CA ASP A 201 13.01 16.79 7.31
C ASP A 201 12.75 15.28 7.54
N ILE A 202 12.36 14.54 6.50
CA ILE A 202 11.99 13.12 6.61
C ILE A 202 12.98 12.27 5.83
N GLN A 203 13.65 11.35 6.52
CA GLN A 203 14.48 10.32 5.89
C GLN A 203 13.73 9.00 5.86
N VAL A 204 13.55 8.43 4.67
CA VAL A 204 12.86 7.14 4.52
C VAL A 204 13.84 6.00 4.74
N LEU A 205 13.55 5.14 5.72
CA LEU A 205 14.35 3.97 6.05
C LEU A 205 13.88 2.73 5.28
N GLU A 206 12.57 2.55 5.18
CA GLU A 206 11.98 1.39 4.51
C GLU A 206 10.54 1.70 4.07
N TRP A 207 10.24 1.51 2.79
CA TRP A 207 8.88 1.60 2.27
C TRP A 207 8.06 0.37 2.67
N LEU A 208 6.86 0.62 3.18
CA LEU A 208 5.91 -0.40 3.57
C LEU A 208 4.90 -0.62 2.46
N GLN A 209 4.46 -1.86 2.29
CA GLN A 209 3.41 -2.18 1.33
C GLN A 209 2.40 -3.17 1.88
N PRO A 210 1.11 -2.98 1.58
CA PRO A 210 0.08 -3.97 1.84
C PRO A 210 0.25 -5.15 0.88
N SER A 211 -0.37 -6.29 1.23
CA SER A 211 -0.39 -7.45 0.32
C SER A 211 -1.06 -7.06 -0.99
N ILE A 212 -0.46 -7.41 -2.14
CA ILE A 212 -1.11 -7.28 -3.45
C ILE A 212 -2.31 -8.23 -3.56
N GLN A 213 -2.24 -9.39 -2.89
CA GLN A 213 -3.32 -10.35 -2.82
C GLN A 213 -4.25 -9.98 -1.68
N GLN A 214 -5.21 -9.15 -2.04
CA GLN A 214 -6.24 -8.61 -1.20
C GLN A 214 -7.50 -9.47 -1.35
N CYS A 215 -8.11 -9.92 -0.24
CA CYS A 215 -9.19 -10.92 -0.24
C CYS A 215 -10.58 -10.36 -0.62
N LYS A 216 -10.84 -9.08 -0.37
CA LYS A 216 -12.10 -8.39 -0.72
C LYS A 216 -12.06 -7.83 -2.15
N THR A 217 -13.22 -7.46 -2.69
CA THR A 217 -13.34 -6.80 -4.01
C THR A 217 -13.30 -5.28 -3.90
N VAL A 218 -13.84 -4.74 -2.80
CA VAL A 218 -13.92 -3.32 -2.47
C VAL A 218 -13.19 -3.12 -1.15
N PHE A 219 -12.22 -2.20 -1.12
CA PHE A 219 -11.42 -1.87 0.07
C PHE A 219 -11.58 -0.41 0.45
N GLN A 220 -11.95 -0.17 1.69
CA GLN A 220 -12.03 1.20 2.20
C GLN A 220 -10.63 1.72 2.54
N LYS A 221 -10.45 3.04 2.42
CA LYS A 221 -9.21 3.71 2.85
C LYS A 221 -8.93 3.51 4.34
N SER A 222 -9.96 3.40 5.18
CA SER A 222 -9.83 3.12 6.62
C SER A 222 -9.15 1.76 6.87
N GLU A 223 -9.59 0.72 6.17
CA GLU A 223 -9.00 -0.62 6.25
C GLU A 223 -7.52 -0.60 5.83
N MET A 224 -7.22 0.11 4.75
CA MET A 224 -5.85 0.25 4.25
C MET A 224 -4.95 1.03 5.22
N LEU A 225 -5.48 2.11 5.80
CA LEU A 225 -4.82 2.88 6.85
C LEU A 225 -4.47 1.98 8.04
N ALA A 226 -5.44 1.19 8.53
CA ALA A 226 -5.25 0.24 9.60
C ALA A 226 -4.16 -0.80 9.25
N VAL A 227 -4.16 -1.34 8.02
CA VAL A 227 -3.12 -2.29 7.56
C VAL A 227 -1.74 -1.66 7.59
N PHE A 228 -1.58 -0.41 7.13
CA PHE A 228 -0.30 0.28 7.18
C PHE A 228 0.18 0.52 8.61
N ILE A 229 -0.72 0.92 9.51
CA ILE A 229 -0.40 1.09 10.93
C ILE A 229 0.08 -0.22 11.54
N HIS A 230 -0.67 -1.31 11.37
CA HIS A 230 -0.28 -2.63 11.89
C HIS A 230 1.07 -3.09 11.36
N LYS A 231 1.28 -2.99 10.04
CA LYS A 231 2.55 -3.38 9.40
C LYS A 231 3.72 -2.53 9.87
N GLY A 232 3.54 -1.21 9.95
CA GLY A 232 4.59 -0.30 10.40
C GLY A 232 4.99 -0.57 11.85
N ARG A 233 4.01 -0.76 12.74
CA ARG A 233 4.25 -1.15 14.14
C ARG A 233 4.98 -2.48 14.25
N GLN A 234 4.50 -3.51 13.54
CA GLN A 234 5.15 -4.82 13.51
C GLN A 234 6.58 -4.73 12.99
N ARG A 235 6.81 -3.99 11.91
CA ARG A 235 8.13 -3.85 11.29
C ARG A 235 9.10 -3.09 12.20
N ALA A 236 8.66 -2.02 12.84
CA ALA A 236 9.46 -1.29 13.83
C ALA A 236 9.90 -2.20 15.00
N ARG A 237 8.99 -3.05 15.50
CA ARG A 237 9.31 -4.04 16.55
C ARG A 237 10.29 -5.11 16.07
N GLN A 238 10.18 -5.57 14.83
CA GLN A 238 11.13 -6.53 14.26
C GLN A 238 12.55 -5.94 14.13
N ILE A 239 12.67 -4.65 13.84
CA ILE A 239 13.97 -3.98 13.65
C ILE A 239 14.59 -3.57 14.98
N THR A 240 13.80 -3.05 15.92
CA THR A 240 14.31 -2.38 17.12
C THR A 240 13.86 -3.00 18.44
N GLY A 241 12.93 -3.97 18.40
CA GLY A 241 12.23 -4.46 19.59
C GLY A 241 11.17 -3.50 20.13
N ASN A 242 11.06 -2.28 19.58
CA ASN A 242 10.19 -1.22 20.09
C ASN A 242 9.09 -0.82 19.10
N GLU A 243 8.01 -0.25 19.63
CA GLU A 243 6.99 0.45 18.82
C GLU A 243 7.57 1.69 18.13
N PRO A 244 6.94 2.17 17.04
CA PRO A 244 7.29 3.46 16.47
C PRO A 244 7.18 4.58 17.51
N GLY A 245 8.07 5.56 17.46
CA GLY A 245 7.98 6.74 18.33
C GLY A 245 6.75 7.59 18.00
N THR A 246 6.52 7.82 16.71
CA THR A 246 5.42 8.61 16.17
C THR A 246 4.74 7.87 15.03
N ILE A 247 3.41 7.97 14.95
CA ILE A 247 2.62 7.58 13.78
C ILE A 247 2.05 8.86 13.16
N LEU A 248 2.53 9.18 11.97
CA LEU A 248 2.19 10.37 11.22
C LEU A 248 1.11 10.00 10.19
N LEU A 249 -0.06 10.65 10.26
CA LEU A 249 -1.23 10.32 9.44
C LEU A 249 -1.66 11.46 8.50
N PRO A 250 -2.17 11.15 7.29
CA PRO A 250 -2.53 12.12 6.26
C PRO A 250 -3.96 12.65 6.45
N THR A 251 -4.27 13.13 7.65
CA THR A 251 -5.63 13.56 8.02
C THR A 251 -5.60 14.70 9.03
N ALA A 252 -6.74 15.36 9.24
CA ALA A 252 -6.95 16.33 10.31
C ALA A 252 -7.46 15.63 11.58
N GLN A 253 -7.31 16.28 12.74
CA GLN A 253 -7.63 15.67 14.04
C GLN A 253 -9.12 15.29 14.18
N ASP A 254 -10.02 16.16 13.74
CA ASP A 254 -11.47 15.95 13.75
C ASP A 254 -11.92 14.83 12.80
N ILE A 255 -11.22 14.69 11.66
CA ILE A 255 -11.44 13.61 10.71
C ILE A 255 -10.93 12.28 11.29
N LEU A 256 -9.76 12.27 11.93
CA LEU A 256 -9.22 11.07 12.59
C LEU A 256 -10.16 10.57 13.69
N GLN A 257 -10.67 11.47 14.52
CA GLN A 257 -11.63 11.12 15.57
C GLN A 257 -12.88 10.47 14.97
N TRP A 258 -13.43 11.05 13.90
CA TRP A 258 -14.55 10.46 13.19
C TRP A 258 -14.22 9.05 12.65
N TYR A 259 -13.03 8.84 12.07
CA TYR A 259 -12.60 7.51 11.63
C TYR A 259 -12.52 6.52 12.80
N MET A 260 -12.01 6.93 13.96
CA MET A 260 -11.93 6.05 15.13
C MET A 260 -13.31 5.67 15.69
N GLU A 261 -14.30 6.56 15.60
CA GLU A 261 -15.66 6.33 16.08
C GLU A 261 -16.48 5.46 15.10
N ASN A 262 -16.25 5.59 13.79
CA ASN A 262 -17.07 4.95 12.75
C ASN A 262 -16.39 3.74 12.09
N HIS A 263 -15.08 3.57 12.27
CA HIS A 263 -14.30 2.48 11.69
C HIS A 263 -13.43 1.82 12.77
N GLU A 264 -13.97 0.74 13.35
CA GLU A 264 -13.35 -0.02 14.45
C GLU A 264 -11.90 -0.41 14.14
N GLU A 265 -11.61 -0.80 12.89
CA GLU A 265 -10.27 -1.23 12.48
C GLU A 265 -9.20 -0.15 12.64
N VAL A 266 -9.56 1.13 12.49
CA VAL A 266 -8.65 2.26 12.68
C VAL A 266 -8.40 2.49 14.17
N GLY A 267 -9.47 2.46 14.98
CA GLY A 267 -9.37 2.56 16.44
C GLY A 267 -8.47 1.46 17.02
N LEU A 268 -8.70 0.20 16.63
CA LEU A 268 -7.89 -0.94 17.05
C LEU A 268 -6.42 -0.84 16.60
N ALA A 269 -6.17 -0.36 15.37
CA ALA A 269 -4.80 -0.20 14.88
C ALA A 269 -3.98 0.80 15.70
N LEU A 270 -4.64 1.86 16.18
CA LEU A 270 -4.04 2.93 16.98
C LEU A 270 -4.01 2.60 18.49
N LEU A 271 -4.82 1.64 18.93
CA LEU A 271 -4.89 1.21 20.33
C LEU A 271 -3.58 0.56 20.81
N GLY A 272 -3.26 0.73 22.10
CA GLY A 272 -2.29 -0.12 22.80
C GLY A 272 -0.83 0.10 22.43
N GLY A 273 -0.40 1.34 22.21
CA GLY A 273 1.00 1.67 21.91
C GLY A 273 1.52 2.87 22.68
N ARG A 274 2.85 3.02 22.74
CA ARG A 274 3.53 4.24 23.21
C ARG A 274 3.74 5.28 22.10
N ALA A 275 3.35 4.94 20.88
CA ALA A 275 3.51 5.80 19.72
C ALA A 275 2.64 7.04 19.86
N THR A 276 3.22 8.22 19.63
CA THR A 276 2.46 9.47 19.55
C THR A 276 1.79 9.54 18.18
N VAL A 277 0.48 9.69 18.14
CA VAL A 277 -0.25 9.87 16.86
C VAL A 277 -0.27 11.35 16.52
N VAL A 278 0.16 11.68 15.30
CA VAL A 278 0.27 13.06 14.83
C VAL A 278 -0.47 13.21 13.50
N THR A 279 -1.47 14.08 13.51
CA THR A 279 -2.18 14.60 12.33
C THR A 279 -1.57 15.94 11.94
N THR A 280 -1.18 16.20 10.69
CA THR A 280 -0.57 17.52 10.34
C THR A 280 -0.68 17.87 8.87
N VAL A 281 -0.94 19.16 8.57
CA VAL A 281 -1.31 19.76 7.27
C VAL A 281 -0.18 19.96 6.25
N LYS A 282 1.10 19.82 6.62
CA LYS A 282 2.22 20.05 5.66
C LYS A 282 3.40 19.14 5.95
N TRP A 283 3.62 18.14 5.10
CA TRP A 283 4.92 17.48 4.98
C TRP A 283 5.49 17.81 3.60
N PRO A 284 6.78 18.15 3.48
CA PRO A 284 7.43 18.01 2.18
C PRO A 284 7.40 16.51 1.82
N PRO A 285 6.94 16.13 0.62
CA PRO A 285 6.99 14.73 0.21
C PRO A 285 8.45 14.27 0.20
N PRO A 286 8.78 13.12 0.83
CA PRO A 286 10.17 12.68 1.00
C PRO A 286 10.88 12.38 -0.33
N LEU A 287 10.14 12.16 -1.41
CA LEU A 287 10.66 11.94 -2.76
C LEU A 287 9.85 12.73 -3.79
N ARG A 288 10.52 13.27 -4.82
CA ARG A 288 9.90 14.04 -5.91
C ARG A 288 8.76 13.29 -6.61
N TRP A 289 8.83 11.96 -6.70
CA TRP A 289 7.82 11.15 -7.41
C TRP A 289 6.56 10.84 -6.58
N VAL A 290 6.62 10.94 -5.25
CA VAL A 290 5.44 10.76 -4.37
C VAL A 290 4.37 11.79 -4.75
N GLY A 291 4.77 12.96 -5.25
CA GLY A 291 3.88 13.97 -5.83
C GLY A 291 3.12 14.76 -4.76
N GLU A 292 2.01 15.39 -5.15
CA GLU A 292 1.16 16.17 -4.24
C GLU A 292 0.35 15.26 -3.30
N GLN A 293 0.50 15.54 -2.01
CA GLN A 293 -0.21 14.89 -0.92
C GLN A 293 -1.69 15.30 -0.92
N GLN A 294 -2.59 14.33 -0.77
CA GLN A 294 -4.01 14.55 -0.49
C GLN A 294 -4.34 14.25 0.97
N TRP A 295 -5.54 14.61 1.42
CA TRP A 295 -6.00 14.42 2.80
C TRP A 295 -7.13 13.42 2.84
N LEU A 296 -7.15 12.57 3.87
CA LEU A 296 -8.34 11.79 4.18
C LEU A 296 -9.47 12.76 4.56
N SER A 297 -10.64 12.52 3.99
CA SER A 297 -11.88 13.27 4.23
C SER A 297 -12.97 12.32 4.73
N LYS A 298 -13.96 12.87 5.43
CA LYS A 298 -15.17 12.11 5.76
C LYS A 298 -15.89 11.73 4.45
N PRO A 299 -16.39 10.49 4.32
CA PRO A 299 -17.34 10.14 3.28
C PRO A 299 -18.58 11.06 3.35
N LEU A 300 -19.06 11.56 2.21
CA LEU A 300 -20.24 12.43 2.11
C LEU A 300 -21.51 11.58 2.01
N ARG A 301 -21.75 10.80 3.05
CA ARG A 301 -22.93 9.94 3.22
C ARG A 301 -23.60 10.24 4.55
N SER A 302 -24.93 10.27 4.54
CA SER A 302 -25.71 10.33 5.77
C SER A 302 -26.04 8.93 6.29
N GLU A 303 -26.02 8.74 7.61
CA GLU A 303 -26.58 7.54 8.24
C GLU A 303 -28.09 7.63 8.46
N GLN A 304 -28.62 8.86 8.44
CA GLN A 304 -30.04 9.15 8.64
C GLN A 304 -30.66 9.66 7.33
N PRO A 305 -31.92 9.31 7.03
CA PRO A 305 -32.60 9.83 5.84
C PRO A 305 -32.49 11.35 5.77
N ILE A 306 -32.12 11.87 4.61
CA ILE A 306 -31.94 13.31 4.42
C ILE A 306 -33.33 13.93 4.28
N PRO A 307 -33.67 14.92 5.13
CA PRO A 307 -34.93 15.64 5.01
C PRO A 307 -35.05 16.29 3.63
N GLU A 308 -36.24 16.26 3.04
CA GLU A 308 -36.56 16.92 1.76
C GLU A 308 -35.81 16.36 0.53
N ALA A 309 -34.99 15.32 0.70
CA ALA A 309 -34.36 14.59 -0.39
C ALA A 309 -35.34 13.69 -1.14
N ILE A 310 -35.08 13.46 -2.42
CA ILE A 310 -35.88 12.54 -3.25
C ILE A 310 -35.69 11.12 -2.72
N THR A 311 -36.79 10.44 -2.42
CA THR A 311 -36.75 9.03 -2.02
C THR A 311 -36.97 8.13 -3.22
N VAL A 312 -35.97 7.30 -3.52
CA VAL A 312 -35.93 6.41 -4.67
C VAL A 312 -35.94 4.97 -4.20
N PHE A 313 -36.86 4.17 -4.74
CA PHE A 313 -36.96 2.74 -4.50
C PHE A 313 -36.38 1.98 -5.69
N THR A 314 -35.50 1.03 -5.41
CA THR A 314 -34.84 0.21 -6.43
C THR A 314 -35.08 -1.27 -6.16
N ASP A 315 -35.45 -2.03 -7.19
CA ASP A 315 -35.64 -3.48 -7.16
C ASP A 315 -35.12 -4.09 -8.48
N ALA A 316 -34.70 -5.36 -8.45
CA ALA A 316 -34.38 -6.10 -9.67
C ALA A 316 -34.85 -7.55 -9.60
N GLY A 317 -35.44 -8.01 -10.69
CA GLY A 317 -35.92 -9.38 -10.80
C GLY A 317 -35.07 -10.22 -11.76
N LYS A 318 -34.53 -11.35 -11.26
CA LYS A 318 -33.77 -12.30 -12.09
C LYS A 318 -34.62 -12.92 -13.21
N LYS A 319 -35.88 -13.27 -12.91
CA LYS A 319 -36.81 -13.87 -13.89
C LYS A 319 -37.27 -12.87 -14.94
N SER A 320 -37.50 -11.62 -14.53
CA SER A 320 -37.91 -10.53 -15.42
C SER A 320 -36.75 -9.94 -16.22
N GLN A 321 -35.51 -10.20 -15.82
CA GLN A 321 -34.29 -9.60 -16.40
C GLN A 321 -34.38 -8.08 -16.49
N LYS A 322 -34.92 -7.46 -15.45
CA LYS A 322 -35.19 -6.02 -15.38
C LYS A 322 -34.87 -5.49 -14.00
N ALA A 323 -34.43 -4.24 -13.95
CA ALA A 323 -34.29 -3.48 -12.72
C ALA A 323 -35.23 -2.26 -12.79
N ALA A 324 -36.03 -2.06 -11.74
CA ALA A 324 -36.99 -0.97 -11.63
C ALA A 324 -36.45 0.09 -10.66
N ILE A 325 -36.63 1.35 -11.04
CA ILE A 325 -36.26 2.52 -10.25
C ILE A 325 -37.51 3.40 -10.20
N THR A 326 -38.01 3.69 -9.01
CA THR A 326 -39.21 4.49 -8.84
C THR A 326 -39.01 5.57 -7.79
N TRP A 327 -39.52 6.77 -8.05
CA TRP A 327 -39.48 7.86 -7.08
C TRP A 327 -40.65 8.81 -7.29
N GLN A 328 -40.95 9.59 -6.26
CA GLN A 328 -41.99 10.59 -6.30
C GLN A 328 -41.38 11.98 -6.55
N GLN A 329 -41.94 12.73 -7.50
CA GLN A 329 -41.58 14.13 -7.74
C GLN A 329 -42.86 14.98 -7.73
N GLY A 330 -43.07 15.73 -6.65
CA GLY A 330 -44.36 16.39 -6.40
C GLY A 330 -45.46 15.37 -6.12
N ASN A 331 -46.54 15.42 -6.90
CA ASN A 331 -47.68 14.48 -6.78
C ASN A 331 -47.63 13.32 -7.79
N GLU A 332 -46.59 13.22 -8.60
CA GLU A 332 -46.47 12.22 -9.65
C GLU A 332 -45.38 11.21 -9.35
N TRP A 333 -45.67 9.94 -9.66
CA TRP A 333 -44.70 8.85 -9.62
C TRP A 333 -43.95 8.78 -10.95
N ARG A 334 -42.63 8.72 -10.86
CA ARG A 334 -41.74 8.47 -11.99
C ARG A 334 -41.16 7.07 -11.87
N GLU A 335 -41.01 6.41 -13.01
CA GLU A 335 -40.40 5.10 -13.11
C GLU A 335 -39.38 5.03 -14.24
N VAL A 336 -38.33 4.26 -14.02
CA VAL A 336 -37.35 3.87 -15.04
C VAL A 336 -37.12 2.38 -14.92
N ILE A 337 -37.19 1.68 -16.05
CA ILE A 337 -36.95 0.25 -16.14
C ILE A 337 -35.70 0.01 -16.98
N LEU A 338 -34.67 -0.53 -16.35
CA LEU A 338 -33.46 -1.00 -17.02
C LEU A 338 -33.65 -2.46 -17.44
N SER A 339 -33.22 -2.79 -18.65
CA SER A 339 -33.21 -4.17 -19.15
C SER A 339 -31.82 -4.77 -18.98
N ALA A 340 -31.75 -6.08 -18.71
CA ALA A 340 -30.48 -6.75 -18.52
C ALA A 340 -29.58 -6.72 -19.76
N GLU A 341 -28.30 -6.51 -19.53
CA GLU A 341 -27.26 -6.64 -20.54
C GLU A 341 -26.61 -8.03 -20.51
N GLU A 342 -25.84 -8.36 -21.55
CA GLU A 342 -25.09 -9.61 -21.61
C GLU A 342 -24.11 -9.72 -20.43
N GLY A 343 -24.21 -10.82 -19.67
CA GLY A 343 -23.37 -11.08 -18.50
C GLY A 343 -23.91 -10.51 -17.18
N ASP A 344 -25.11 -9.92 -17.18
CA ASP A 344 -25.77 -9.49 -15.95
C ASP A 344 -26.24 -10.66 -15.09
N SER A 345 -25.91 -10.58 -13.80
CA SER A 345 -26.50 -11.38 -12.73
C SER A 345 -27.54 -10.55 -11.98
N LEU A 346 -28.28 -11.17 -11.05
CA LEU A 346 -29.19 -10.43 -10.17
C LEU A 346 -28.46 -9.28 -9.45
N GLN A 347 -27.27 -9.56 -8.92
CA GLN A 347 -26.45 -8.57 -8.21
C GLN A 347 -26.02 -7.39 -9.09
N THR A 348 -25.70 -7.63 -10.37
CA THR A 348 -25.29 -6.55 -11.28
C THR A 348 -26.49 -5.73 -11.74
N LEU A 349 -27.69 -6.33 -11.86
CA LEU A 349 -28.93 -5.60 -12.14
C LEU A 349 -29.32 -4.68 -10.98
N GLU A 350 -29.29 -5.19 -9.75
CA GLU A 350 -29.54 -4.41 -8.53
C GLU A 350 -28.53 -3.24 -8.42
N LEU A 351 -27.24 -3.48 -8.71
CA LEU A 351 -26.22 -2.42 -8.73
C LEU A 351 -26.43 -1.41 -9.86
N SER A 352 -26.89 -1.85 -11.03
CA SER A 352 -27.15 -0.97 -12.19
C SER A 352 -28.26 0.02 -11.87
N ALA A 353 -29.28 -0.39 -11.11
CA ALA A 353 -30.34 0.51 -10.67
C ALA A 353 -29.78 1.66 -9.82
N VAL A 354 -28.93 1.33 -8.84
CA VAL A 354 -28.32 2.34 -7.96
C VAL A 354 -27.30 3.20 -8.68
N GLU A 355 -26.48 2.62 -9.56
CA GLU A 355 -25.55 3.38 -10.40
C GLU A 355 -26.30 4.41 -11.26
N TRP A 356 -27.39 4.00 -11.90
CA TRP A 356 -28.23 4.90 -12.68
C TRP A 356 -28.76 6.07 -11.83
N VAL A 357 -29.26 5.80 -10.62
CA VAL A 357 -29.75 6.85 -9.71
C VAL A 357 -28.65 7.85 -9.38
N MET A 358 -27.46 7.37 -9.02
CA MET A 358 -26.33 8.23 -8.64
C MET A 358 -25.81 9.07 -9.80
N THR A 359 -25.89 8.53 -11.03
CA THR A 359 -25.45 9.21 -12.25
C THR A 359 -26.46 10.21 -12.79
N ASN A 360 -27.77 9.93 -12.70
CA ASN A 360 -28.80 10.70 -13.42
C ASN A 360 -29.59 11.69 -12.56
N LEU A 361 -29.82 11.41 -11.28
CA LEU A 361 -30.46 12.38 -10.39
C LEU A 361 -29.40 13.36 -9.89
N SER A 362 -29.72 14.63 -9.66
CA SER A 362 -28.74 15.65 -9.21
C SER A 362 -29.09 16.26 -7.86
N GLU A 363 -30.23 15.88 -7.31
CA GLU A 363 -30.72 16.32 -6.02
C GLU A 363 -30.17 15.40 -4.91
N PRO A 364 -30.16 15.81 -3.64
CA PRO A 364 -29.96 14.87 -2.53
C PRO A 364 -30.96 13.71 -2.63
N VAL A 365 -30.49 12.47 -2.43
CA VAL A 365 -31.29 11.25 -2.63
C VAL A 365 -31.23 10.31 -1.43
N ASN A 366 -32.39 9.77 -1.07
CA ASN A 366 -32.54 8.63 -0.16
C ASN A 366 -32.82 7.40 -1.02
N ILE A 367 -31.91 6.44 -1.05
CA ILE A 367 -32.08 5.22 -1.85
C ILE A 367 -32.51 4.08 -0.92
N VAL A 368 -33.61 3.44 -1.30
CA VAL A 368 -34.23 2.34 -0.58
C VAL A 368 -34.13 1.09 -1.45
N THR A 369 -33.45 0.07 -0.94
CA THR A 369 -33.24 -1.20 -1.64
C THR A 369 -33.48 -2.37 -0.69
N ASP A 370 -34.03 -3.46 -1.22
CA ASP A 370 -34.14 -4.75 -0.53
C ASP A 370 -32.87 -5.62 -0.68
N SER A 371 -31.94 -5.23 -1.56
CA SER A 371 -30.67 -5.90 -1.74
C SER A 371 -29.66 -5.53 -0.65
N LEU A 372 -29.47 -6.46 0.29
CA LEU A 372 -28.37 -6.41 1.27
C LEU A 372 -26.99 -6.32 0.60
N TYR A 373 -26.85 -6.92 -0.58
CA TYR A 373 -25.61 -6.87 -1.35
C TYR A 373 -25.29 -5.45 -1.81
N VAL A 374 -26.25 -4.78 -2.45
CA VAL A 374 -26.09 -3.39 -2.92
C VAL A 374 -25.87 -2.46 -1.75
N ALA A 375 -26.67 -2.55 -0.69
CA ALA A 375 -26.51 -1.72 0.49
C ALA A 375 -25.10 -1.87 1.10
N GLY A 376 -24.61 -3.11 1.24
CA GLY A 376 -23.27 -3.37 1.75
C GLY A 376 -22.14 -2.90 0.81
N ILE A 377 -22.35 -2.86 -0.51
CA ILE A 377 -21.38 -2.30 -1.46
C ILE A 377 -21.34 -0.78 -1.34
N VAL A 378 -22.49 -0.12 -1.40
CA VAL A 378 -22.53 1.36 -1.39
C VAL A 378 -22.02 1.92 -0.06
N GLN A 379 -22.24 1.20 1.04
CA GLN A 379 -21.66 1.56 2.33
C GLN A 379 -20.12 1.62 2.33
N ARG A 380 -19.46 0.95 1.37
CA ARG A 380 -18.01 0.82 1.35
C ARG A 380 -17.36 1.38 0.10
N ILE A 381 -18.11 1.68 -0.96
CA ILE A 381 -17.55 1.98 -2.28
C ILE A 381 -16.98 3.39 -2.38
N GLU A 382 -17.49 4.34 -1.60
CA GLU A 382 -17.01 5.72 -1.59
C GLU A 382 -15.54 5.78 -1.17
N GLY A 383 -14.70 6.39 -2.03
CA GLY A 383 -13.26 6.49 -1.78
C GLY A 383 -12.53 5.15 -1.76
N SER A 384 -13.15 4.04 -2.15
CA SER A 384 -12.56 2.70 -2.09
C SER A 384 -11.61 2.38 -3.24
N GLU A 385 -10.73 1.42 -3.02
CA GLU A 385 -10.00 0.72 -4.07
C GLU A 385 -10.80 -0.49 -4.53
N ILE A 386 -10.97 -0.65 -5.85
CA ILE A 386 -11.71 -1.76 -6.46
C ILE A 386 -10.70 -2.67 -7.14
N ARG A 387 -10.69 -3.94 -6.74
CA ARG A 387 -9.85 -4.97 -7.36
C ARG A 387 -10.46 -5.37 -8.72
N GLN A 388 -9.61 -5.76 -9.67
CA GLN A 388 -10.07 -6.42 -10.88
C GLN A 388 -10.87 -7.69 -10.53
N VAL A 389 -12.12 -7.72 -10.97
CA VAL A 389 -13.07 -8.83 -10.76
C VAL A 389 -13.10 -9.71 -12.02
N ASP A 390 -13.32 -11.01 -11.85
CA ASP A 390 -13.41 -11.93 -13.00
C ASP A 390 -14.65 -11.64 -13.84
N ASN A 391 -15.77 -11.27 -13.20
CA ASN A 391 -16.94 -10.73 -13.87
C ASN A 391 -16.66 -9.28 -14.30
N LYS A 392 -16.43 -9.07 -15.60
CA LYS A 392 -16.15 -7.76 -16.20
C LYS A 392 -17.31 -6.77 -16.02
N ARG A 393 -18.56 -7.22 -16.14
CA ARG A 393 -19.76 -6.37 -15.98
C ARG A 393 -19.84 -5.82 -14.57
N LEU A 394 -19.69 -6.68 -13.56
CA LEU A 394 -19.62 -6.27 -12.16
C LEU A 394 -18.47 -5.29 -11.89
N GLY A 395 -17.27 -5.61 -12.40
CA GLY A 395 -16.11 -4.73 -12.23
C GLY A 395 -16.34 -3.32 -12.82
N ASN A 396 -16.95 -3.25 -14.01
CA ASN A 396 -17.28 -1.97 -14.64
C ASN A 396 -18.32 -1.20 -13.84
N LEU A 397 -19.40 -1.85 -13.39
CA LEU A 397 -20.45 -1.21 -12.59
C LEU A 397 -19.91 -0.64 -11.28
N LEU A 398 -19.04 -1.37 -10.57
CA LEU A 398 -18.40 -0.88 -9.35
C LEU A 398 -17.57 0.39 -9.63
N ILE A 399 -16.82 0.40 -10.74
CA ILE A 399 -16.03 1.58 -11.14
C ILE A 399 -16.95 2.77 -11.46
N GLN A 400 -18.02 2.55 -12.23
CA GLN A 400 -18.98 3.61 -12.59
C GLN A 400 -19.69 4.16 -11.36
N LEU A 401 -20.21 3.31 -10.49
CA LEU A 401 -20.85 3.73 -9.25
C LEU A 401 -19.90 4.56 -8.37
N ARG A 402 -18.63 4.16 -8.24
CA ARG A 402 -17.64 4.93 -7.50
C ARG A 402 -17.40 6.31 -8.13
N LEU A 403 -17.27 6.38 -9.46
CA LEU A 403 -17.07 7.64 -10.19
C LEU A 403 -18.29 8.56 -10.10
N ALA A 404 -19.49 8.00 -10.18
CA ALA A 404 -20.74 8.73 -10.00
C ALA A 404 -20.79 9.37 -8.61
N ILE A 405 -20.54 8.58 -7.55
CA ILE A 405 -20.44 9.10 -6.18
C ILE A 405 -19.36 10.19 -6.08
N GLN A 406 -18.17 9.98 -6.62
CA GLN A 406 -17.09 10.96 -6.59
C GLN A 406 -17.48 12.28 -7.27
N THR A 407 -18.14 12.22 -8.43
CA THR A 407 -18.54 13.41 -9.18
C THR A 407 -19.56 14.25 -8.41
N ARG A 408 -20.52 13.59 -7.75
CA ARG A 408 -21.48 14.23 -6.85
C ARG A 408 -20.79 14.97 -5.71
N THR A 409 -19.78 14.33 -5.11
CA THR A 409 -19.04 14.89 -3.97
C THR A 409 -18.14 16.08 -4.34
N GLU A 410 -17.60 16.13 -5.55
CA GLU A 410 -16.65 17.17 -5.96
C GLU A 410 -17.31 18.43 -6.54
N HIS A 411 -18.46 18.29 -7.22
CA HIS A 411 -19.07 19.41 -7.96
C HIS A 411 -20.23 20.08 -7.20
N ILE A 412 -20.87 19.40 -6.24
CA ILE A 412 -22.03 19.92 -5.52
C ILE A 412 -21.95 19.51 -4.04
N PRO A 413 -21.31 20.31 -3.18
CA PRO A 413 -20.96 19.94 -1.79
C PRO A 413 -22.15 19.76 -0.81
N MET A 414 -23.40 19.74 -1.29
CA MET A 414 -24.62 19.46 -0.50
C MET A 414 -25.39 18.20 -0.93
N GLN A 415 -24.87 17.41 -1.88
CA GLN A 415 -25.49 16.14 -2.29
C GLN A 415 -25.14 15.00 -1.33
N LEU A 416 -25.64 15.09 -0.10
CA LEU A 416 -25.70 13.94 0.79
C LEU A 416 -26.58 12.85 0.14
N PHE A 417 -26.28 11.59 0.42
CA PHE A 417 -27.17 10.49 0.13
C PHE A 417 -27.27 9.54 1.32
N THR A 418 -28.40 8.85 1.43
CA THR A 418 -28.65 7.86 2.49
C THR A 418 -29.10 6.55 1.86
N PHE A 419 -28.71 5.43 2.47
CA PHE A 419 -29.17 4.10 2.08
C PHE A 419 -29.92 3.45 3.22
N ALA A 420 -31.15 3.03 2.98
CA ALA A 420 -31.94 2.24 3.91
C ALA A 420 -32.21 0.85 3.33
N VAL A 421 -32.01 -0.18 4.14
CA VAL A 421 -32.41 -1.56 3.81
C VAL A 421 -33.77 -1.82 4.43
N ILE A 422 -34.75 -2.22 3.63
CA ILE A 422 -36.00 -2.75 4.15
C ILE A 422 -35.78 -4.25 4.39
N SER A 423 -35.50 -4.64 5.63
CA SER A 423 -35.60 -6.05 6.03
C SER A 423 -37.08 -6.34 6.33
N GLY A 424 -37.85 -6.69 5.32
CA GLY A 424 -39.23 -7.13 5.49
C GLY A 424 -39.54 -8.19 4.43
N THR A 425 -39.91 -9.38 4.88
CA THR A 425 -40.62 -10.34 4.03
C THR A 425 -41.87 -9.65 3.51
N LEU A 426 -41.85 -9.23 2.24
CA LEU A 426 -43.06 -8.96 1.49
C LEU A 426 -43.74 -10.32 1.27
N GLY A 427 -44.60 -10.68 2.21
CA GLY A 427 -45.55 -11.80 2.08
C GLY A 427 -46.69 -11.45 1.15
#